data_AF-A0A3L9Y1H9-F1
#
_entry.id   AF-A0A3L9Y1H9-F1
#
_cell.length_a   1.000
_cell.length_b   1.000
_cell.length_c   1.000
_cell.angle_alpha   90.00
_cell.angle_beta   90.00
_cell.angle_gamma   90.00
#
_symmetry.space_group_name_H-M   'P 1'
#
loop_
_entity.id
_entity.type
_entity.pdbx_description
1 polymer ?
#
loop_
_entity_poly.entity_id
_entity_poly.type
_entity_poly.pdbx_seq_one_letter_code
_entity_poly.pdbx_strand_id
1 'polypeptide(L)'
;MDGILALAADNLISPIILFFALGLAAAFARSDLSVPEAVAKGMSLYLLFAIGFKGGASVAAHGLDATLIMSLVAGAILSFLIPFVAFALLRVMTGLSVVDAAAVAGHYGSISIVTFVAASSVIASAGLDSEGYMVAVAAMMEAPAILSALWLIARFGGAGQGGMEPGLIREILLNGSIVLLVGSFLIGWITGQEGLDLIASFIVAPFQGVLCLFLLDMGLVAGRGLREARGVLRPPLFLFGVMMPLIGSMFGLAAGLLLGLSTGGVLLFMTLSASASYIAVPAAMRVALPEANPSIYLTLSLGVTFPFNLTLGIPIYLAIARTVTGG
;
A
#
# COMPACT_ATOMS: atom_id res chain seq x y z
N MET A 1 -11.81 16.37 -22.03
CA MET A 1 -10.91 16.90 -20.98
C MET A 1 -11.67 17.40 -19.76
N ASP A 2 -12.92 17.83 -19.89
CA ASP A 2 -13.74 18.30 -18.76
C ASP A 2 -14.06 17.23 -17.70
N GLY A 3 -14.14 15.95 -18.09
CA GLY A 3 -14.42 14.85 -17.14
C GLY A 3 -13.26 14.52 -16.20
N ILE A 4 -11.99 14.66 -16.62
CA ILE A 4 -10.82 14.30 -15.80
C ILE A 4 -10.63 15.31 -14.66
N LEU A 5 -10.78 16.61 -14.98
CA LEU A 5 -10.69 17.67 -13.97
C LEU A 5 -11.87 17.62 -12.99
N ALA A 6 -13.07 17.28 -13.47
CA ALA A 6 -14.24 17.07 -12.60
C ALA A 6 -14.05 15.88 -11.65
N LEU A 7 -13.58 14.73 -12.15
CA LEU A 7 -13.29 13.56 -11.31
C LEU A 7 -12.15 13.79 -10.31
N ALA A 8 -11.13 14.54 -10.72
CA ALA A 8 -10.06 14.95 -9.81
C ALA A 8 -10.62 15.87 -8.71
N ALA A 9 -11.46 16.84 -9.06
CA ALA A 9 -12.10 17.74 -8.11
C ALA A 9 -13.05 17.02 -7.13
N ASP A 10 -13.89 16.10 -7.63
CA ASP A 10 -14.82 15.33 -6.81
C ASP A 10 -14.08 14.42 -5.82
N ASN A 11 -12.98 13.79 -6.24
CA ASN A 11 -12.14 13.01 -5.33
C ASN A 11 -11.50 13.90 -4.25
N LEU A 12 -10.99 15.07 -4.61
CA LEU A 12 -10.37 16.01 -3.67
C LEU A 12 -11.34 16.52 -2.60
N ILE A 13 -12.65 16.50 -2.87
CA ILE A 13 -13.71 16.94 -1.93
C ILE A 13 -14.26 15.76 -1.10
N SER A 14 -13.82 14.52 -1.33
CA SER A 14 -14.25 13.38 -0.51
C SER A 14 -13.86 13.57 0.97
N PRO A 15 -14.72 13.19 1.94
CA PRO A 15 -14.39 13.30 3.37
C PRO A 15 -13.05 12.67 3.72
N ILE A 16 -12.75 11.52 3.12
CA ILE A 16 -11.52 10.76 3.31
C ILE A 16 -10.28 11.60 2.96
N ILE A 17 -10.25 12.21 1.78
CA ILE A 17 -9.13 13.04 1.33
C ILE A 17 -9.07 14.34 2.15
N LEU A 18 -10.22 14.94 2.48
CA LEU A 18 -10.28 16.14 3.30
C LEU A 18 -9.77 15.90 4.73
N PHE A 19 -10.05 14.74 5.34
CA PHE A 19 -9.51 14.40 6.66
C PHE A 19 -7.99 14.16 6.61
N PHE A 20 -7.48 13.53 5.56
CA PHE A 20 -6.03 13.45 5.33
C PHE A 20 -5.40 14.85 5.19
N ALA A 21 -5.99 15.71 4.35
CA ALA A 21 -5.53 17.07 4.14
C ALA A 21 -5.58 17.90 5.44
N LEU A 22 -6.62 17.73 6.25
CA LEU A 22 -6.74 18.32 7.58
C LEU A 22 -5.59 17.88 8.49
N GLY A 23 -5.27 16.59 8.52
CA GLY A 23 -4.14 16.07 9.31
C GLY A 23 -2.81 16.64 8.86
N LEU A 24 -2.59 16.70 7.53
CA LEU A 24 -1.40 17.29 6.94
C LEU A 24 -1.27 18.78 7.30
N ALA A 25 -2.35 19.55 7.15
CA ALA A 25 -2.41 20.96 7.50
C ALA A 25 -2.18 21.19 9.00
N ALA A 26 -2.79 20.39 9.86
CA ALA A 26 -2.60 20.45 11.31
C ALA A 26 -1.13 20.20 11.71
N ALA A 27 -0.46 19.23 11.06
CA ALA A 27 0.96 18.96 11.28
C ALA A 27 1.86 20.14 10.86
N PHE A 28 1.58 20.80 9.74
CA PHE A 28 2.33 21.99 9.31
C PHE A 28 2.06 23.22 10.17
N ALA A 29 0.81 23.41 10.59
CA ALA A 29 0.40 24.45 11.52
C ALA A 29 0.95 24.24 12.95
N ARG A 30 1.59 23.10 13.23
CA ARG A 30 2.07 22.70 14.56
C ARG A 30 0.95 22.62 15.59
N SER A 31 -0.23 22.17 15.17
CA SER A 31 -1.32 21.84 16.09
C SER A 31 -0.90 20.71 17.05
N ASP A 32 -1.44 20.75 18.25
CA ASP A 32 -1.38 19.72 19.28
C ASP A 32 -2.25 18.49 18.97
N LEU A 33 -3.06 18.55 17.91
CA LEU A 33 -3.86 17.43 17.42
C LEU A 33 -2.96 16.21 17.22
N SER A 34 -3.25 15.16 17.98
CA SER A 34 -2.53 13.89 17.96
C SER A 34 -3.51 12.76 18.20
N VAL A 35 -3.33 11.67 17.46
CA VAL A 35 -4.07 10.43 17.70
C VAL A 35 -3.20 9.53 18.57
N PRO A 36 -3.72 9.02 19.70
CA PRO A 36 -2.95 8.09 20.54
C PRO A 36 -2.55 6.85 19.74
N GLU A 37 -1.31 6.37 19.92
CA GLU A 37 -0.77 5.22 19.17
C GLU A 37 -1.66 3.96 19.29
N ALA A 38 -2.21 3.72 20.48
CA ALA A 38 -3.14 2.61 20.70
C ALA A 38 -4.42 2.72 19.85
N VAL A 39 -4.94 3.93 19.65
CA VAL A 39 -6.12 4.20 18.81
C VAL A 39 -5.75 4.04 17.34
N ALA A 40 -4.62 4.58 16.91
CA ALA A 40 -4.13 4.42 15.54
C ALA A 40 -3.95 2.93 15.17
N LYS A 41 -3.34 2.14 16.08
CA LYS A 41 -3.19 0.69 15.93
C LYS A 41 -4.54 -0.02 15.91
N GLY A 42 -5.47 0.37 16.79
CA GLY A 42 -6.83 -0.16 16.82
C GLY A 42 -7.60 0.07 15.51
N MET A 43 -7.53 1.29 14.95
CA MET A 43 -8.15 1.63 13.68
C MET A 43 -7.56 0.79 12.53
N SER A 44 -6.24 0.64 12.48
CA SER A 44 -5.56 -0.19 11.47
C SER A 44 -6.00 -1.66 11.53
N LEU A 45 -6.04 -2.25 12.73
CA LEU A 45 -6.53 -3.62 12.92
C LEU A 45 -7.99 -3.76 12.50
N TYR A 46 -8.85 -2.82 12.88
CA TYR A 46 -10.26 -2.82 12.49
C TYR A 46 -10.42 -2.77 10.96
N LEU A 47 -9.68 -1.89 10.26
CA LEU A 47 -9.78 -1.76 8.80
C LEU A 47 -9.29 -3.03 8.09
N LEU A 48 -8.19 -3.63 8.55
CA LEU A 48 -7.68 -4.91 8.04
C LEU A 48 -8.70 -6.04 8.22
N PHE A 49 -9.30 -6.12 9.42
CA PHE A 49 -10.37 -7.06 9.72
C PHE A 49 -11.57 -6.87 8.78
N ALA A 50 -12.08 -5.64 8.67
CA ALA A 50 -13.26 -5.34 7.88
C ALA A 50 -13.07 -5.64 6.38
N ILE A 51 -11.92 -5.30 5.81
CA ILE A 51 -11.63 -5.55 4.38
C ILE A 51 -11.35 -7.03 4.15
N GLY A 52 -10.57 -7.68 5.02
CA GLY A 52 -10.31 -9.11 4.95
C GLY A 52 -11.62 -9.89 4.91
N PHE A 53 -12.52 -9.63 5.87
CA PHE A 53 -13.82 -10.28 5.94
C PHE A 53 -14.67 -10.05 4.68
N LYS A 54 -14.79 -8.79 4.22
CA LYS A 54 -15.54 -8.45 2.99
C LYS A 54 -14.98 -9.18 1.77
N GLY A 55 -13.65 -9.26 1.63
CA GLY A 55 -13.02 -9.95 0.51
C GLY A 55 -13.26 -11.46 0.56
N GLY A 56 -13.20 -12.06 1.74
CA GLY A 56 -13.54 -13.47 1.94
C GLY A 56 -14.98 -13.78 1.52
N ALA A 57 -15.94 -13.00 2.03
CA ALA A 57 -17.36 -13.17 1.71
C ALA A 57 -17.63 -12.98 0.21
N SER A 58 -16.94 -12.05 -0.44
CA SER A 58 -17.02 -11.83 -1.89
C SER A 58 -16.57 -13.06 -2.68
N VAL A 59 -15.48 -13.73 -2.27
CA VAL A 59 -15.00 -14.97 -2.90
C VAL A 59 -15.96 -16.13 -2.67
N ALA A 60 -16.60 -16.22 -1.51
CA ALA A 60 -17.63 -17.22 -1.26
C ALA A 60 -18.81 -17.08 -2.25
N ALA A 61 -19.19 -15.85 -2.59
CA ALA A 61 -20.30 -15.56 -3.48
C ALA A 61 -19.99 -15.80 -4.97
N HIS A 62 -18.74 -15.59 -5.41
CA HIS A 62 -18.34 -15.67 -6.82
C HIS A 62 -17.52 -16.92 -7.18
N GLY A 63 -17.11 -17.70 -6.17
CA GLY A 63 -16.28 -18.90 -6.32
C GLY A 63 -14.79 -18.59 -6.44
N LEU A 64 -13.96 -19.64 -6.27
CA LEU A 64 -12.55 -19.59 -6.65
C LEU A 64 -12.45 -19.77 -8.17
N ASP A 65 -12.10 -18.72 -8.90
CA ASP A 65 -11.83 -18.81 -10.34
C ASP A 65 -10.31 -18.80 -10.65
N ALA A 66 -9.96 -19.09 -11.90
CA ALA A 66 -8.56 -19.04 -12.34
C ALA A 66 -7.98 -17.62 -12.24
N THR A 67 -8.80 -16.59 -12.42
CA THR A 67 -8.42 -15.18 -12.34
C THR A 67 -7.90 -14.80 -10.95
N LEU A 68 -8.51 -15.31 -9.87
CA LEU A 68 -8.06 -15.13 -8.50
C LEU A 68 -6.65 -15.70 -8.30
N ILE A 69 -6.43 -16.96 -8.71
CA ILE A 69 -5.13 -17.62 -8.55
C ILE A 69 -4.06 -16.88 -9.36
N MET A 70 -4.39 -16.53 -10.62
CA MET A 70 -3.49 -15.79 -11.48
C MET A 70 -3.20 -14.37 -10.95
N SER A 71 -4.17 -13.74 -10.29
CA SER A 71 -3.98 -12.44 -9.62
C SER A 71 -3.06 -12.56 -8.41
N LEU A 72 -3.19 -13.61 -7.59
CA LEU A 72 -2.28 -13.86 -6.47
C LEU A 72 -0.84 -14.08 -6.97
N VAL A 73 -0.68 -14.89 -8.02
CA VAL A 73 0.62 -15.14 -8.65
C VAL A 73 1.20 -13.88 -9.26
N ALA A 74 0.40 -13.10 -9.99
CA ALA A 74 0.83 -11.83 -10.56
C ALA A 74 1.26 -10.83 -9.47
N GLY A 75 0.48 -10.69 -8.39
CA GLY A 75 0.84 -9.88 -7.23
C GLY A 75 2.17 -10.32 -6.61
N ALA A 76 2.35 -11.63 -6.38
CA ALA A 76 3.60 -12.16 -5.84
C ALA A 76 4.81 -11.86 -6.74
N ILE A 77 4.66 -12.04 -8.06
CA ILE A 77 5.69 -11.73 -9.05
C ILE A 77 6.01 -10.23 -9.06
N LEU A 78 5.00 -9.37 -9.07
CA LEU A 78 5.19 -7.91 -9.03
C LEU A 78 5.91 -7.48 -7.75
N SER A 79 5.45 -7.96 -6.59
CA SER A 79 6.08 -7.68 -5.30
C SER A 79 7.53 -8.13 -5.25
N PHE A 80 7.86 -9.25 -5.91
CA PHE A 80 9.23 -9.70 -6.04
C PHE A 80 10.04 -8.82 -7.02
N LEU A 81 9.50 -8.49 -8.20
CA LEU A 81 10.27 -7.82 -9.26
C LEU A 81 10.45 -6.30 -9.05
N ILE A 82 9.45 -5.61 -8.50
CA ILE A 82 9.47 -4.15 -8.32
C ILE A 82 10.68 -3.66 -7.49
N PRO A 83 11.09 -4.32 -6.38
CA PRO A 83 12.30 -3.98 -5.64
C PRO A 83 13.56 -3.91 -6.51
N PHE A 84 13.70 -4.77 -7.52
CA PHE A 84 14.88 -4.75 -8.39
C PHE A 84 14.92 -3.47 -9.24
N VAL A 85 13.76 -3.05 -9.75
CA VAL A 85 13.62 -1.79 -10.49
C VAL A 85 13.87 -0.60 -9.56
N ALA A 86 13.27 -0.60 -8.38
CA ALA A 86 13.46 0.44 -7.37
C ALA A 86 14.94 0.55 -6.96
N PHE A 87 15.60 -0.57 -6.71
CA PHE A 87 17.02 -0.62 -6.37
C PHE A 87 17.88 -0.05 -7.50
N ALA A 88 17.70 -0.52 -8.74
CA ALA A 88 18.46 -0.01 -9.88
C ALA A 88 18.27 1.50 -10.05
N LEU A 89 17.03 1.99 -9.93
CA LEU A 89 16.71 3.41 -10.02
C LEU A 89 17.39 4.23 -8.90
N LEU A 90 17.35 3.74 -7.66
CA LEU A 90 18.05 4.35 -6.52
C LEU A 90 19.56 4.38 -6.73
N ARG A 91 20.15 3.28 -7.21
CA ARG A 91 21.59 3.18 -7.46
C ARG A 91 22.08 4.13 -8.55
N VAL A 92 21.22 4.46 -9.53
CA VAL A 92 21.55 5.37 -10.63
C VAL A 92 21.28 6.83 -10.27
N MET A 93 20.14 7.11 -9.62
CA MET A 93 19.71 8.48 -9.34
C MET A 93 20.31 9.06 -8.06
N THR A 94 20.70 8.22 -7.11
CA THR A 94 21.04 8.64 -5.75
C THR A 94 22.43 8.17 -5.33
N GLY A 95 22.98 8.81 -4.31
CA GLY A 95 24.24 8.41 -3.68
C GLY A 95 24.07 7.50 -2.46
N LEU A 96 22.95 6.78 -2.34
CA LEU A 96 22.70 5.91 -1.19
C LEU A 96 23.72 4.76 -1.11
N SER A 97 23.92 4.21 0.08
CA SER A 97 24.64 2.94 0.23
C SER A 97 23.84 1.79 -0.39
N VAL A 98 24.48 0.64 -0.62
CA VAL A 98 23.76 -0.55 -1.12
C VAL A 98 22.70 -1.00 -0.10
N VAL A 99 23.04 -0.96 1.19
CA VAL A 99 22.15 -1.35 2.28
C VAL A 99 20.93 -0.43 2.32
N ASP A 100 21.12 0.89 2.30
CA ASP A 100 20.00 1.85 2.29
C ASP A 100 19.15 1.72 1.04
N ALA A 101 19.77 1.58 -0.14
CA ALA A 101 19.04 1.46 -1.39
C ALA A 101 18.19 0.18 -1.44
N ALA A 102 18.70 -0.93 -0.93
CA ALA A 102 17.96 -2.18 -0.89
C ALA A 102 16.87 -2.18 0.18
N ALA A 103 17.11 -1.55 1.34
CA ALA A 103 16.07 -1.33 2.33
C ALA A 103 14.92 -0.50 1.76
N VAL A 104 15.21 0.64 1.11
CA VAL A 104 14.18 1.44 0.43
C VAL A 104 13.48 0.63 -0.66
N ALA A 105 14.22 -0.11 -1.49
CA ALA A 105 13.63 -0.95 -2.54
C ALA A 105 12.64 -1.99 -2.00
N GLY A 106 12.94 -2.63 -0.86
CA GLY A 106 12.03 -3.56 -0.20
C GLY A 106 10.71 -2.91 0.23
N HIS A 107 10.74 -1.63 0.63
CA HIS A 107 9.53 -0.90 0.95
C HIS A 107 8.67 -0.68 -0.30
N TYR A 108 9.27 -0.31 -1.43
CA TYR A 108 8.56 0.01 -2.69
C TYR A 108 8.07 -1.21 -3.48
N GLY A 109 8.54 -2.43 -3.16
CA GLY A 109 7.92 -3.65 -3.68
C GLY A 109 6.75 -4.16 -2.85
N SER A 110 6.65 -3.71 -1.60
CA SER A 110 5.55 -4.03 -0.72
C SER A 110 4.47 -2.95 -0.80
N ILE A 111 3.35 -3.18 -0.14
CA ILE A 111 2.13 -2.40 -0.30
C ILE A 111 1.89 -1.50 0.91
N SER A 112 1.01 -0.52 0.70
CA SER A 112 0.36 0.20 1.80
C SER A 112 -1.11 -0.19 1.80
N ILE A 113 -1.55 -0.85 2.87
CA ILE A 113 -2.97 -1.14 3.06
C ILE A 113 -3.78 0.16 3.03
N VAL A 114 -3.23 1.26 3.53
CA VAL A 114 -3.88 2.56 3.59
C VAL A 114 -4.15 3.10 2.18
N THR A 115 -3.14 3.02 1.30
CA THR A 115 -3.29 3.44 -0.10
C THR A 115 -4.27 2.52 -0.84
N PHE A 116 -4.26 1.21 -0.56
CA PHE A 116 -5.26 0.28 -1.07
C PHE A 116 -6.68 0.66 -0.63
N VAL A 117 -6.89 0.97 0.65
CA VAL A 117 -8.20 1.40 1.15
C VAL A 117 -8.67 2.68 0.47
N ALA A 118 -7.77 3.66 0.32
CA ALA A 118 -8.10 4.91 -0.37
C ALA A 118 -8.54 4.67 -1.82
N ALA A 119 -7.81 3.83 -2.57
CA ALA A 119 -8.18 3.49 -3.94
C ALA A 119 -9.51 2.74 -4.02
N SER A 120 -9.75 1.76 -3.13
CA SER A 120 -11.05 1.07 -3.03
C SER A 120 -12.20 2.04 -2.77
N SER A 121 -11.98 3.09 -1.98
CA SER A 121 -13.01 4.10 -1.76
C SER A 121 -13.23 4.99 -2.99
N VAL A 122 -12.17 5.34 -3.72
CA VAL A 122 -12.28 6.10 -4.98
C VAL A 122 -13.05 5.30 -6.03
N ILE A 123 -12.81 3.99 -6.12
CA ILE A 123 -13.57 3.05 -6.96
C ILE A 123 -15.06 3.11 -6.60
N ALA A 124 -15.38 2.96 -5.30
CA ALA A 124 -16.76 3.00 -4.82
C ALA A 124 -17.45 4.35 -5.09
N SER A 125 -16.79 5.48 -4.84
CA SER A 125 -17.35 6.81 -5.12
C SER A 125 -17.53 7.09 -6.61
N ALA A 126 -16.71 6.44 -7.45
CA ALA A 126 -16.78 6.55 -8.90
C ALA A 126 -17.83 5.60 -9.53
N GLY A 127 -18.56 4.83 -8.71
CA GLY A 127 -19.54 3.84 -9.18
C GLY A 127 -18.93 2.67 -9.94
N LEU A 128 -17.66 2.36 -9.67
CA LEU A 128 -16.93 1.25 -10.29
C LEU A 128 -16.94 0.03 -9.37
N ASP A 129 -16.91 -1.16 -9.97
CA ASP A 129 -16.71 -2.42 -9.26
C ASP A 129 -15.24 -2.85 -9.32
N SER A 130 -14.82 -3.65 -8.34
CA SER A 130 -13.50 -4.29 -8.30
C SER A 130 -13.62 -5.69 -7.71
N GLU A 131 -12.65 -6.55 -8.01
CA GLU A 131 -12.64 -7.92 -7.55
C GLU A 131 -12.39 -7.97 -6.04
N GLY A 132 -13.34 -8.54 -5.28
CA GLY A 132 -13.27 -8.58 -3.82
C GLY A 132 -12.06 -9.35 -3.27
N TYR A 133 -11.46 -10.24 -4.07
CA TYR A 133 -10.23 -10.95 -3.71
C TYR A 133 -8.97 -10.08 -3.79
N MET A 134 -9.03 -8.84 -4.27
CA MET A 134 -7.86 -7.97 -4.35
C MET A 134 -7.22 -7.66 -2.99
N VAL A 135 -7.97 -7.83 -1.90
CA VAL A 135 -7.40 -7.80 -0.53
C VAL A 135 -6.42 -8.95 -0.28
N ALA A 136 -6.69 -10.14 -0.83
CA ALA A 136 -5.79 -11.29 -0.72
C ALA A 136 -4.53 -11.07 -1.56
N VAL A 137 -4.66 -10.43 -2.72
CA VAL A 137 -3.52 -9.98 -3.54
C VAL A 137 -2.66 -8.99 -2.74
N ALA A 138 -3.26 -8.00 -2.08
CA ALA A 138 -2.53 -7.08 -1.22
C ALA A 138 -1.75 -7.81 -0.10
N ALA A 139 -2.38 -8.79 0.57
CA ALA A 139 -1.70 -9.61 1.58
C ALA A 139 -0.51 -10.39 1.00
N MET A 140 -0.69 -11.00 -0.18
CA MET A 140 0.35 -11.77 -0.87
C MET A 140 1.55 -10.89 -1.26
N MET A 141 1.33 -9.61 -1.56
CA MET A 141 2.38 -8.68 -1.97
C MET A 141 3.30 -8.19 -0.82
N GLU A 142 3.05 -8.54 0.43
CA GLU A 142 3.90 -8.09 1.56
C GLU A 142 5.23 -8.84 1.65
N ALA A 143 5.21 -10.18 1.55
CA ALA A 143 6.38 -11.02 1.80
C ALA A 143 7.42 -11.05 0.66
N PRO A 144 7.04 -11.14 -0.64
CA PRO A 144 8.02 -11.29 -1.73
C PRO A 144 8.98 -10.09 -1.86
N ALA A 145 8.52 -8.89 -1.54
CA ALA A 145 9.32 -7.68 -1.53
C ALA A 145 10.46 -7.72 -0.50
N ILE A 146 10.18 -8.26 0.69
CA ILE A 146 11.18 -8.43 1.75
C ILE A 146 12.26 -9.41 1.27
N LEU A 147 11.86 -10.54 0.69
CA LEU A 147 12.79 -11.54 0.15
C LEU A 147 13.71 -10.94 -0.92
N SER A 148 13.17 -10.06 -1.77
CA SER A 148 13.91 -9.39 -2.82
C SER A 148 14.96 -8.42 -2.26
N ALA A 149 14.60 -7.63 -1.25
CA ALA A 149 15.53 -6.73 -0.57
C ALA A 149 16.70 -7.50 0.09
N LEU A 150 16.40 -8.62 0.76
CA LEU A 150 17.43 -9.47 1.36
C LEU A 150 18.34 -10.09 0.31
N TRP A 151 17.76 -10.55 -0.80
CA TRP A 151 18.54 -11.07 -1.93
C TRP A 151 19.47 -10.02 -2.52
N LEU A 152 18.98 -8.78 -2.73
CA LEU A 152 19.79 -7.67 -3.24
C LEU A 152 21.01 -7.41 -2.34
N ILE A 153 20.84 -7.56 -1.03
CA ILE A 153 21.90 -7.30 -0.07
C ILE A 153 22.87 -8.47 0.02
N ALA A 154 22.38 -9.71 -0.01
CA ALA A 154 23.25 -10.87 -0.12
C ALA A 154 24.11 -10.83 -1.39
N ARG A 155 23.58 -10.26 -2.49
CA ARG A 155 24.27 -10.22 -3.79
C ARG A 155 25.21 -9.03 -3.96
N PHE A 156 24.85 -7.86 -3.45
CA PHE A 156 25.54 -6.59 -3.70
C PHE A 156 26.09 -5.92 -2.43
N GLY A 157 25.72 -6.42 -1.24
CA GLY A 157 26.23 -5.97 0.05
C GLY A 157 27.61 -6.52 0.36
N GLY A 158 28.16 -6.11 1.51
CA GLY A 158 29.43 -6.63 2.01
C GLY A 158 29.32 -8.08 2.50
N ALA A 159 30.45 -8.78 2.60
CA ALA A 159 30.50 -10.16 3.11
C ALA A 159 29.83 -10.25 4.50
N GLY A 160 28.81 -11.11 4.63
CA GLY A 160 28.04 -11.32 5.87
C GLY A 160 26.76 -10.49 6.00
N GLN A 161 26.43 -9.63 5.03
CA GLN A 161 25.17 -8.86 5.02
C GLN A 161 24.12 -9.55 4.14
N GLY A 162 22.89 -9.72 4.65
CA GLY A 162 21.78 -10.33 3.89
C GLY A 162 21.51 -11.82 4.14
N GLY A 163 22.07 -12.39 5.22
CA GLY A 163 21.68 -13.72 5.67
C GLY A 163 20.22 -13.73 6.17
N MET A 164 19.41 -14.65 5.64
CA MET A 164 18.07 -14.89 6.16
C MET A 164 18.19 -15.55 7.55
N GLU A 165 17.95 -14.79 8.62
CA GLU A 165 17.98 -15.38 9.96
C GLU A 165 16.93 -16.50 10.09
N PRO A 166 17.27 -17.63 10.76
CA PRO A 166 16.29 -18.67 11.06
C PRO A 166 15.14 -18.09 11.89
N GLY A 167 13.95 -18.00 11.28
CA GLY A 167 12.76 -17.46 11.93
C GLY A 167 12.18 -16.22 11.28
N LEU A 168 12.95 -15.48 10.46
CA LEU A 168 12.48 -14.25 9.82
C LEU A 168 11.24 -14.49 8.94
N ILE A 169 11.20 -15.58 8.17
CA ILE A 169 10.02 -15.96 7.37
C ILE A 169 8.81 -16.20 8.28
N ARG A 170 9.01 -16.87 9.42
CA ARG A 170 7.94 -17.11 10.39
C ARG A 170 7.45 -15.80 11.00
N GLU A 171 8.33 -14.87 11.34
CA GLU A 171 7.95 -13.55 11.88
C GLU A 171 7.18 -12.71 10.85
N ILE A 172 7.58 -12.76 9.58
CA ILE A 172 6.87 -12.08 8.50
C ILE A 172 5.47 -12.68 8.35
N LEU A 173 5.36 -14.01 8.21
CA LEU A 173 4.08 -14.68 8.02
C LEU A 173 3.16 -14.60 9.25
N LEU A 174 3.72 -14.57 10.45
CA LEU A 174 2.98 -14.44 11.72
C LEU A 174 2.82 -12.98 12.18
N ASN A 175 3.08 -12.01 11.31
CA ASN A 175 2.81 -10.61 11.59
C ASN A 175 1.31 -10.42 11.88
N GLY A 176 0.97 -9.71 12.97
CA GLY A 176 -0.41 -9.54 13.42
C GLY A 176 -1.35 -8.96 12.35
N SER A 177 -0.86 -8.07 11.48
CA SER A 177 -1.64 -7.52 10.36
C SER A 177 -1.93 -8.56 9.29
N ILE A 178 -0.95 -9.42 8.95
CA ILE A 178 -1.12 -10.49 7.96
C ILE A 178 -2.03 -11.58 8.53
N VAL A 179 -1.79 -12.03 9.76
CA VAL A 179 -2.61 -13.03 10.44
C VAL A 179 -4.06 -12.56 10.54
N LEU A 180 -4.30 -11.31 10.93
CA LEU A 180 -5.64 -10.76 10.99
C LEU A 180 -6.30 -10.65 9.61
N LEU A 181 -5.57 -10.17 8.60
CA LEU A 181 -6.08 -9.99 7.24
C LEU A 181 -6.46 -11.34 6.60
N VAL A 182 -5.54 -12.30 6.61
CA VAL A 182 -5.74 -13.65 6.07
C VAL A 182 -6.78 -14.40 6.91
N GLY A 183 -6.71 -14.31 8.24
CA GLY A 183 -7.68 -14.95 9.13
C GLY A 183 -9.09 -14.42 8.90
N SER A 184 -9.27 -13.10 8.81
CA SER A 184 -10.58 -12.48 8.53
C SER A 184 -11.08 -12.84 7.13
N PHE A 185 -10.19 -12.91 6.14
CA PHE A 185 -10.52 -13.39 4.81
C PHE A 185 -11.01 -14.84 4.81
N LEU A 186 -10.30 -15.75 5.48
CA LEU A 186 -10.72 -17.16 5.58
C LEU A 186 -12.07 -17.28 6.30
N ILE A 187 -12.27 -16.54 7.39
CA ILE A 187 -13.56 -16.53 8.11
C ILE A 187 -14.67 -16.01 7.21
N GLY A 188 -14.45 -14.88 6.52
CA GLY A 188 -15.42 -14.33 5.56
C GLY A 188 -15.71 -15.30 4.41
N TRP A 189 -14.70 -16.03 3.93
CA TRP A 189 -14.87 -17.02 2.87
C TRP A 189 -15.67 -18.24 3.34
N ILE A 190 -15.41 -18.74 4.54
CA ILE A 190 -16.14 -19.88 5.13
C ILE A 190 -17.59 -19.51 5.43
N THR A 191 -17.83 -18.30 5.95
CA THR A 191 -19.15 -17.87 6.41
C THR A 191 -19.99 -17.18 5.32
N GLY A 192 -19.36 -16.75 4.24
CA GLY A 192 -20.00 -16.15 3.08
C GLY A 192 -20.77 -14.86 3.38
N GLN A 193 -21.74 -14.55 2.52
CA GLN A 193 -22.56 -13.35 2.64
C GLN A 193 -23.39 -13.35 3.94
N GLU A 194 -23.91 -14.53 4.35
CA GLU A 194 -24.65 -14.67 5.61
C GLU A 194 -23.81 -14.25 6.82
N GLY A 195 -22.54 -14.67 6.87
CA GLY A 195 -21.60 -14.26 7.91
C GLY A 195 -21.33 -12.76 7.90
N LEU A 196 -21.21 -12.16 6.72
CA LEU A 196 -20.99 -10.72 6.58
C LEU A 196 -22.21 -9.92 7.07
N ASP A 197 -23.42 -10.35 6.70
CA ASP A 197 -24.66 -9.68 7.06
C ASP A 197 -24.88 -9.68 8.59
N LEU A 198 -24.50 -10.76 9.28
CA LEU A 198 -24.59 -10.86 10.75
C LEU A 198 -23.78 -9.78 11.49
N ILE A 199 -22.67 -9.32 10.90
CA ILE A 199 -21.76 -8.34 11.51
C ILE A 199 -21.63 -7.05 10.68
N ALA A 200 -22.50 -6.86 9.69
CA ALA A 200 -22.44 -5.74 8.75
C ALA A 200 -22.53 -4.37 9.43
N SER A 201 -23.31 -4.25 10.52
CA SER A 201 -23.41 -3.03 11.32
C SER A 201 -22.06 -2.63 11.96
N PHE A 202 -21.16 -3.58 12.15
CA PHE A 202 -19.81 -3.33 12.67
C PHE A 202 -18.76 -3.28 11.55
N ILE A 203 -18.97 -3.92 10.40
CA ILE A 203 -17.96 -4.01 9.32
C ILE A 203 -18.21 -3.02 8.17
N VAL A 204 -19.46 -2.90 7.72
CA VAL A 204 -19.80 -2.17 6.49
C VAL A 204 -20.06 -0.72 6.82
N ALA A 205 -21.01 -0.46 7.70
CA ALA A 205 -21.46 0.89 8.05
C ALA A 205 -20.35 1.78 8.67
N PRO A 206 -19.57 1.32 9.67
CA PRO A 206 -18.60 2.19 10.34
C PRO A 206 -17.31 2.37 9.54
N PHE A 207 -17.10 1.57 8.49
CA PHE A 207 -15.86 1.51 7.73
C PHE A 207 -15.36 2.88 7.27
N GLN A 208 -16.25 3.65 6.64
CA GLN A 208 -15.92 4.96 6.10
C GLN A 208 -15.59 5.98 7.20
N GLY A 209 -16.29 5.92 8.33
CA GLY A 209 -16.03 6.79 9.48
C GLY A 209 -14.68 6.50 10.13
N VAL A 210 -14.37 5.22 10.36
CA VAL A 210 -13.06 4.81 10.90
C VAL A 210 -11.93 5.14 9.91
N LEU A 211 -12.16 4.96 8.62
CA LEU A 211 -11.20 5.34 7.58
C LEU A 211 -10.89 6.84 7.57
N CYS A 212 -11.89 7.70 7.78
CA CYS A 212 -11.67 9.15 7.89
C CYS A 212 -10.75 9.49 9.07
N LEU A 213 -10.99 8.92 10.25
CA LEU A 213 -10.15 9.13 11.43
C LEU A 213 -8.74 8.57 11.23
N PHE A 214 -8.63 7.42 10.57
CA PHE A 214 -7.36 6.81 10.24
C PHE A 214 -6.56 7.65 9.23
N LEU A 215 -7.21 8.21 8.20
CA LEU A 215 -6.54 9.11 7.26
C LEU A 215 -6.16 10.44 7.88
N LEU A 216 -6.92 10.95 8.85
CA LEU A 216 -6.51 12.11 9.66
C LEU A 216 -5.18 11.83 10.39
N ASP A 217 -5.07 10.67 11.06
CA ASP A 217 -3.82 10.24 11.69
C ASP A 217 -2.68 10.13 10.68
N MET A 218 -2.92 9.47 9.54
CA MET A 218 -1.91 9.33 8.49
C MET A 218 -1.49 10.68 7.90
N GLY A 219 -2.39 11.66 7.80
CA GLY A 219 -2.08 13.04 7.43
C GLY A 219 -1.14 13.73 8.43
N LEU A 220 -1.41 13.54 9.73
CA LEU A 220 -0.54 14.05 10.80
C LEU A 220 0.86 13.42 10.73
N VAL A 221 0.92 12.09 10.60
CA VAL A 221 2.19 11.34 10.49
C VAL A 221 2.97 11.78 9.25
N ALA A 222 2.33 11.86 8.09
CA ALA A 222 2.96 12.29 6.84
C ALA A 222 3.50 13.73 6.94
N GLY A 223 2.70 14.67 7.49
CA GLY A 223 3.11 16.07 7.62
C GLY A 223 4.26 16.27 8.60
N ARG A 224 4.27 15.53 9.71
CA ARG A 224 5.41 15.52 10.66
C ARG A 224 6.65 14.91 10.00
N GLY A 225 6.49 13.78 9.31
CA GLY A 225 7.55 13.12 8.55
C GLY A 225 8.18 14.07 7.53
N LEU A 226 7.39 14.77 6.73
CA LEU A 226 7.91 15.73 5.74
C LEU A 226 8.65 16.91 6.37
N ARG A 227 8.22 17.34 7.57
CA ARG A 227 8.88 18.42 8.33
C ARG A 227 10.23 17.98 8.89
N GLU A 228 10.29 16.78 9.47
CA GLU A 228 11.52 16.17 10.01
C GLU A 228 12.51 15.82 8.89
N ALA A 229 12.00 15.49 7.71
CA ALA A 229 12.77 15.09 6.54
C ALA A 229 13.51 16.22 5.81
N ARG A 230 13.35 17.49 6.18
CA ARG A 230 14.00 18.63 5.51
C ARG A 230 15.53 18.52 5.42
N GLY A 231 16.16 17.70 6.28
CA GLY A 231 17.61 17.42 6.24
C GLY A 231 18.02 16.15 5.47
N VAL A 232 17.08 15.23 5.20
CA VAL A 232 17.34 13.90 4.60
C VAL A 232 16.94 13.85 3.12
N LEU A 233 15.87 14.56 2.73
CA LEU A 233 15.36 14.61 1.36
C LEU A 233 16.23 15.49 0.45
N ARG A 234 17.23 14.87 -0.18
CA ARG A 234 17.92 15.47 -1.33
C ARG A 234 17.01 15.41 -2.56
N PRO A 235 17.13 16.36 -3.52
CA PRO A 235 16.30 16.38 -4.72
C PRO A 235 16.20 15.04 -5.48
N PRO A 236 17.27 14.24 -5.63
CA PRO A 236 17.16 12.95 -6.32
C PRO A 236 16.32 11.91 -5.57
N LEU A 237 16.34 11.91 -4.23
CA LEU A 237 15.49 11.03 -3.42
C LEU A 237 14.03 11.44 -3.52
N PHE A 238 13.74 12.74 -3.46
CA PHE A 238 12.38 13.24 -3.67
C PHE A 238 11.86 12.83 -5.05
N LEU A 239 12.67 13.02 -6.10
CA LEU A 239 12.31 12.63 -7.46
C LEU A 239 12.06 11.13 -7.58
N PHE A 240 12.89 10.29 -6.95
CA PHE A 240 12.65 8.85 -6.86
C PHE A 240 11.29 8.55 -6.22
N GLY A 241 10.96 9.18 -5.10
CA GLY A 241 9.70 8.96 -4.38
C GLY A 241 8.44 9.35 -5.16
N VAL A 242 8.58 10.18 -6.21
CA VAL A 242 7.49 10.54 -7.13
C VAL A 242 7.49 9.67 -8.38
N MET A 243 8.66 9.38 -8.95
CA MET A 243 8.77 8.61 -10.21
C MET A 243 8.54 7.12 -10.01
N MET A 244 9.05 6.53 -8.92
CA MET A 244 8.96 5.10 -8.69
C MET A 244 7.50 4.60 -8.58
N PRO A 245 6.58 5.30 -7.89
CA PRO A 245 5.16 4.95 -7.90
C PRO A 245 4.54 4.92 -9.30
N LEU A 246 4.89 5.89 -10.16
CA LEU A 246 4.41 5.92 -11.54
C LEU A 246 4.95 4.74 -12.35
N ILE A 247 6.20 4.35 -12.16
CA ILE A 247 6.80 3.18 -12.82
C ILE A 247 6.11 1.90 -12.32
N GLY A 248 5.95 1.76 -11.00
CA GLY A 248 5.26 0.65 -10.37
C GLY A 248 3.82 0.50 -10.86
N SER A 249 3.09 1.62 -10.97
CA SER A 249 1.71 1.60 -11.47
C SER A 249 1.60 1.09 -12.90
N MET A 250 2.60 1.34 -13.76
CA MET A 250 2.61 0.79 -15.12
C MET A 250 2.78 -0.74 -15.14
N PHE A 251 3.57 -1.32 -14.21
CA PHE A 251 3.63 -2.77 -14.06
C PHE A 251 2.30 -3.35 -13.57
N GLY A 252 1.66 -2.69 -12.61
CA GLY A 252 0.32 -3.06 -12.13
C GLY A 252 -0.74 -2.96 -13.23
N LEU A 253 -0.70 -1.90 -14.04
CA LEU A 253 -1.56 -1.73 -15.21
C LEU A 253 -1.42 -2.90 -16.18
N ALA A 254 -0.18 -3.24 -16.56
CA ALA A 254 0.09 -4.35 -17.46
C ALA A 254 -0.45 -5.67 -16.92
N ALA A 255 -0.21 -5.97 -15.63
CA ALA A 255 -0.73 -7.17 -15.00
C ALA A 255 -2.27 -7.21 -14.98
N GLY A 256 -2.92 -6.13 -14.56
CA GLY A 256 -4.39 -6.07 -14.51
C GLY A 256 -5.04 -6.24 -15.89
N LEU A 257 -4.45 -5.64 -16.93
CA LEU A 257 -4.92 -5.80 -18.31
C LEU A 257 -4.71 -7.23 -18.84
N LEU A 258 -3.54 -7.83 -18.58
CA LEU A 258 -3.24 -9.21 -18.99
C LEU A 258 -4.18 -10.23 -18.34
N LEU A 259 -4.63 -9.95 -17.12
CA LEU A 259 -5.57 -10.76 -16.37
C LEU A 259 -7.03 -10.51 -16.74
N GLY A 260 -7.32 -9.47 -17.53
CA GLY A 260 -8.68 -9.11 -17.93
C GLY A 260 -9.55 -8.60 -16.78
N LEU A 261 -8.95 -7.92 -15.79
CA LEU A 261 -9.68 -7.41 -14.63
C LEU A 261 -10.58 -6.22 -14.97
N SER A 262 -11.53 -5.92 -14.08
CA SER A 262 -12.34 -4.71 -14.16
C SER A 262 -11.48 -3.44 -14.08
N THR A 263 -12.03 -2.29 -14.47
CA THR A 263 -11.37 -0.99 -14.27
C THR A 263 -10.94 -0.77 -12.82
N GLY A 264 -11.76 -1.19 -11.86
CA GLY A 264 -11.43 -1.13 -10.44
C GLY A 264 -10.29 -2.09 -10.07
N GLY A 265 -10.31 -3.32 -10.59
CA GLY A 265 -9.23 -4.29 -10.41
C GLY A 265 -7.88 -3.81 -10.94
N VAL A 266 -7.87 -3.26 -12.15
CA VAL A 266 -6.69 -2.63 -12.76
C VAL A 266 -6.18 -1.49 -11.88
N LEU A 267 -7.05 -0.59 -11.43
CA LEU A 267 -6.68 0.50 -10.53
C LEU A 267 -6.09 -0.02 -9.20
N LEU A 268 -6.64 -1.10 -8.62
CA LEU A 268 -6.10 -1.69 -7.41
C LEU A 268 -4.71 -2.28 -7.64
N PHE A 269 -4.48 -2.99 -8.75
CA PHE A 269 -3.14 -3.49 -9.10
C PHE A 269 -2.13 -2.36 -9.33
N MET A 270 -2.52 -1.33 -10.06
CA MET A 270 -1.72 -0.11 -10.25
C MET A 270 -1.34 0.49 -8.89
N THR A 271 -2.31 0.64 -7.99
CA THR A 271 -2.13 1.24 -6.68
C THR A 271 -1.22 0.40 -5.78
N LEU A 272 -1.44 -0.92 -5.71
CA LEU A 272 -0.60 -1.83 -4.92
C LEU A 272 0.85 -1.78 -5.41
N SER A 273 1.06 -1.81 -6.73
CA SER A 273 2.38 -1.77 -7.35
C SER A 273 3.08 -0.40 -7.24
N ALA A 274 2.31 0.67 -7.03
CA ALA A 274 2.81 2.03 -6.85
C ALA A 274 3.05 2.40 -5.38
N SER A 275 2.68 1.53 -4.46
CA SER A 275 2.71 1.82 -3.02
C SER A 275 4.09 1.57 -2.42
N ALA A 276 4.24 1.96 -1.16
CA ALA A 276 5.40 1.60 -0.36
C ALA A 276 4.95 1.24 1.06
N SER A 277 5.49 0.17 1.62
CA SER A 277 5.18 -0.27 2.98
C SER A 277 5.88 0.62 4.02
N TYR A 278 5.24 0.80 5.17
CA TYR A 278 5.79 1.53 6.32
C TYR A 278 5.35 0.94 7.65
N ILE A 279 4.84 -0.31 7.61
CA ILE A 279 4.40 -1.06 8.78
C ILE A 279 5.22 -2.35 8.89
N ALA A 280 5.01 -3.30 7.98
CA ALA A 280 5.63 -4.63 8.05
C ALA A 280 7.11 -4.61 7.62
N VAL A 281 7.41 -3.99 6.48
CA VAL A 281 8.78 -3.94 5.96
C VAL A 281 9.77 -3.21 6.89
N PRO A 282 9.46 -2.05 7.51
CA PRO A 282 10.39 -1.44 8.46
C PRO A 282 10.81 -2.37 9.60
N ALA A 283 9.88 -3.19 10.11
CA ALA A 283 10.18 -4.14 11.18
C ALA A 283 11.14 -5.23 10.69
N ALA A 284 10.86 -5.81 9.50
CA ALA A 284 11.73 -6.80 8.88
C ALA A 284 13.12 -6.23 8.57
N MET A 285 13.20 -5.00 8.04
CA MET A 285 14.46 -4.34 7.72
C MET A 285 15.28 -4.01 8.97
N ARG A 286 14.66 -3.64 10.11
CA ARG A 286 15.40 -3.40 11.35
C ARG A 286 16.11 -4.65 11.87
N VAL A 287 15.49 -5.82 11.71
CA VAL A 287 16.08 -7.10 12.13
C VAL A 287 17.14 -7.52 11.13
N ALA A 288 16.80 -7.54 9.84
CA ALA A 288 17.68 -8.08 8.83
C ALA A 288 18.82 -7.14 8.41
N LEU A 289 18.61 -5.83 8.53
CA LEU A 289 19.50 -4.76 8.08
C LEU A 289 19.63 -3.65 9.15
N PRO A 290 20.22 -3.95 10.31
CA PRO A 290 20.32 -2.97 11.41
C PRO A 290 21.11 -1.70 11.03
N GLU A 291 21.99 -1.80 10.04
CA GLU A 291 22.79 -0.68 9.52
C GLU A 291 22.03 0.23 8.54
N ALA A 292 20.85 -0.18 8.05
CA ALA A 292 20.04 0.64 7.15
C ALA A 292 19.47 1.83 7.91
N ASN A 293 19.58 3.04 7.35
CA ASN A 293 19.09 4.24 8.01
C ASN A 293 17.54 4.32 7.92
N PRO A 294 16.81 4.18 9.05
CA PRO A 294 15.35 4.18 9.03
C PRO A 294 14.73 5.48 8.58
N SER A 295 15.41 6.59 8.83
CA SER A 295 14.93 7.90 8.44
C SER A 295 14.76 8.01 6.92
N ILE A 296 15.54 7.29 6.10
CA ILE A 296 15.48 7.40 4.64
C ILE A 296 14.20 6.72 4.12
N TYR A 297 14.01 5.44 4.40
CA TYR A 297 12.87 4.70 3.87
C TYR A 297 11.55 5.18 4.46
N LEU A 298 11.49 5.54 5.75
CA LEU A 298 10.26 6.06 6.36
C LEU A 298 9.89 7.43 5.79
N THR A 299 10.87 8.30 5.59
CA THR A 299 10.66 9.62 4.98
C THR A 299 10.13 9.48 3.56
N LEU A 300 10.73 8.61 2.75
CA LEU A 300 10.31 8.41 1.37
C LEU A 300 8.90 7.83 1.29
N SER A 301 8.61 6.78 2.05
CA SER A 301 7.31 6.13 2.03
C SER A 301 6.21 7.03 2.59
N LEU A 302 6.40 7.64 3.77
CA LEU A 302 5.36 8.41 4.47
C LEU A 302 5.32 9.89 4.07
N GLY A 303 6.47 10.51 3.82
CA GLY A 303 6.57 11.94 3.56
C GLY A 303 6.39 12.30 2.08
N VAL A 304 6.72 11.39 1.15
CA VAL A 304 6.70 11.67 -0.30
C VAL A 304 5.70 10.79 -1.02
N THR A 305 5.93 9.47 -1.06
CA THR A 305 5.15 8.55 -1.90
C THR A 305 3.72 8.41 -1.44
N PHE A 306 3.46 8.29 -0.14
CA PHE A 306 2.11 8.17 0.37
C PHE A 306 1.24 9.41 0.07
N PRO A 307 1.66 10.66 0.39
CA PRO A 307 0.95 11.86 -0.02
C PRO A 307 0.79 11.98 -1.53
N PHE A 308 1.84 11.64 -2.30
CA PHE A 308 1.77 11.66 -3.76
C PHE A 308 0.69 10.72 -4.29
N ASN A 309 0.68 9.45 -3.85
CA ASN A 309 -0.30 8.47 -4.29
C ASN A 309 -1.73 8.90 -3.94
N LEU A 310 -1.94 9.42 -2.73
CA LEU A 310 -3.28 9.81 -2.29
C LEU A 310 -3.82 11.04 -3.03
N THR A 311 -2.97 12.03 -3.30
CA THR A 311 -3.39 13.31 -3.89
C THR A 311 -3.39 13.32 -5.42
N LEU A 312 -2.41 12.65 -6.04
CA LEU A 312 -2.19 12.68 -7.48
C LEU A 312 -2.18 11.29 -8.10
N GLY A 313 -1.50 10.33 -7.48
CA GLY A 313 -1.31 8.99 -8.03
C GLY A 313 -2.63 8.28 -8.32
N ILE A 314 -3.49 8.06 -7.32
CA ILE A 314 -4.78 7.37 -7.49
C ILE A 314 -5.65 8.03 -8.57
N PRO A 315 -5.86 9.37 -8.59
CA PRO A 315 -6.55 10.03 -9.69
C PRO A 315 -5.93 9.77 -11.08
N ILE A 316 -4.59 9.83 -11.18
CA ILE A 316 -3.86 9.54 -12.43
C ILE A 316 -4.08 8.08 -12.84
N TYR A 317 -3.94 7.14 -11.90
CA TYR A 317 -4.11 5.70 -12.15
C TYR A 317 -5.53 5.39 -12.61
N LEU A 318 -6.55 6.00 -11.98
CA LEU A 318 -7.94 5.85 -12.37
C LEU A 318 -8.18 6.36 -13.80
N ALA A 319 -7.66 7.54 -14.12
CA ALA A 319 -7.81 8.12 -15.46
C ALA A 319 -7.17 7.22 -16.53
N ILE A 320 -5.98 6.68 -16.25
CA ILE A 320 -5.32 5.72 -17.14
C ILE A 320 -6.14 4.44 -17.25
N ALA A 321 -6.54 3.83 -16.13
CA ALA A 321 -7.32 2.60 -16.10
C ALA A 321 -8.60 2.72 -16.93
N ARG A 322 -9.41 3.77 -16.70
CA ARG A 322 -10.63 4.04 -17.50
C ARG A 322 -10.35 4.17 -18.99
N THR A 323 -9.29 4.90 -19.35
CA THR A 323 -8.93 5.12 -20.75
C THR A 323 -8.59 3.81 -21.46
N VAL A 324 -7.92 2.88 -20.79
CA VAL A 324 -7.47 1.62 -21.40
C VAL A 324 -8.51 0.50 -21.32
N THR A 325 -9.40 0.51 -20.31
CA THR A 325 -10.46 -0.51 -20.16
C THR A 325 -11.80 -0.08 -20.77
N GLY A 326 -11.95 1.20 -21.13
CA GLY A 326 -13.19 1.75 -21.71
C GLY A 326 -14.29 2.04 -20.69
N GLY A 327 -13.94 2.20 -19.40
CA GLY A 327 -14.89 2.48 -18.30
C GLY A 327 -14.90 3.93 -17.81
#